data_AF-A0AA88RFV8-F1
#
_entry.id   AF-A0AA88RFV8-F1
#
_cell.length_a   1.000
_cell.length_b   1.000
_cell.length_c   1.000
_cell.angle_alpha   90.00
_cell.angle_beta   90.00
_cell.angle_gamma   90.00
#
_symmetry.space_group_name_H-M   'P 1'
#
loop_
_entity.id
_entity.type
_entity.pdbx_description
1 polymer ?
#
loop_
_entity_poly.entity_id
_entity_poly.type
_entity_poly.pdbx_seq_one_letter_code
_entity_poly.pdbx_strand_id
1 'polypeptide(L)'
;MAQEASLTLPQLLPTLVKSAQGLARLPIFNFHVGAIGLSSDGRIFIGANFPGIPLHHSVHAEQFLVINTAVHGGRCLTHLAVSDAPCGHYRQFLQELRNAQEIQILITSSQKDPIFKPLSSKLPDPFGPIDLLDEGTPLPLKFRTMGWGFWESCPSIKNILLLDSEGKRVAVKYYSDDWPTNSSKEAYEKSVFTKTQKTNGRTEAEITMFENNVVVYKFVQDLHFFVTGGEDENELILATVLQGFFDAVGLLLRGNVDKKEALENLDLILLCLDEIVDGGIILETDANVIAGKVASHNLDAGAPLSEQVT
;
A
#
# COMPACT_ATOMS: atom_id res chain seq x y z
N MET A 1 -21.83 12.05 -21.27
CA MET A 1 -20.83 13.11 -21.06
C MET A 1 -20.24 13.67 -22.35
N ALA A 2 -19.27 13.00 -23.01
CA ALA A 2 -18.58 13.58 -24.20
C ALA A 2 -19.53 13.88 -25.38
N GLN A 3 -20.42 12.93 -25.69
CA GLN A 3 -21.43 13.09 -26.76
C GLN A 3 -22.44 14.20 -26.44
N GLU A 4 -22.92 14.27 -25.20
CA GLU A 4 -23.85 15.31 -24.74
C GLU A 4 -23.21 16.72 -24.78
N ALA A 5 -21.91 16.80 -24.52
CA ALA A 5 -21.15 18.05 -24.60
C ALA A 5 -20.64 18.37 -26.02
N SER A 6 -20.85 17.50 -27.01
CA SER A 6 -20.27 17.61 -28.36
C SER A 6 -18.73 17.76 -28.36
N LEU A 7 -18.06 17.06 -27.45
CA LEU A 7 -16.60 17.07 -27.30
C LEU A 7 -16.00 15.70 -27.63
N THR A 8 -14.76 15.69 -28.12
CA THR A 8 -13.95 14.46 -28.13
C THR A 8 -13.48 14.09 -26.72
N LEU A 9 -13.04 12.84 -26.50
CA LEU A 9 -12.54 12.41 -25.19
C LEU A 9 -11.39 13.32 -24.68
N PRO A 10 -10.32 13.62 -25.45
CA PRO A 10 -9.27 14.52 -24.98
C PRO A 10 -9.76 15.94 -24.67
N GLN A 11 -10.78 16.43 -25.37
CA GLN A 11 -11.37 17.75 -25.09
C GLN A 11 -12.26 17.75 -23.84
N LEU A 12 -12.78 16.58 -23.42
CA LEU A 12 -13.56 16.44 -22.19
C LEU A 12 -12.65 16.50 -20.95
N LEU A 13 -11.45 15.92 -21.01
CA LEU A 13 -10.50 15.82 -19.88
C LEU A 13 -10.35 17.11 -19.04
N PRO A 14 -10.06 18.29 -19.63
CA PRO A 14 -9.83 19.53 -18.89
C PRO A 14 -11.07 19.99 -18.12
N THR A 15 -12.27 19.67 -18.62
CA THR A 15 -13.53 20.07 -17.99
C THR A 15 -13.78 19.35 -16.67
N LEU A 16 -13.18 18.17 -16.50
CA LEU A 16 -13.34 17.31 -15.33
C LEU A 16 -12.29 17.59 -14.23
N VAL A 17 -11.20 18.31 -14.55
CA VAL A 17 -10.08 18.56 -13.63
C VAL A 17 -10.54 19.28 -12.35
N LYS A 18 -11.44 20.28 -12.48
CA LYS A 18 -11.98 20.99 -11.30
C LYS A 18 -12.78 20.07 -10.37
N SER A 19 -13.54 19.14 -10.93
CA SER A 19 -14.27 18.14 -10.14
C SER A 19 -13.30 17.20 -9.41
N ALA A 20 -12.20 16.80 -10.06
CA ALA A 20 -11.15 16.00 -9.42
C ALA A 20 -10.42 16.76 -8.30
N GLN A 21 -10.13 18.06 -8.47
CA GLN A 21 -9.55 18.89 -7.41
C GLN A 21 -10.42 18.90 -6.14
N GLY A 22 -11.74 18.87 -6.28
CA GLY A 22 -12.68 18.80 -5.14
C GLY A 22 -12.61 17.50 -4.34
N LEU A 23 -11.92 16.46 -4.83
CA LEU A 23 -11.70 15.20 -4.13
C LEU A 23 -10.39 15.18 -3.32
N ALA A 24 -9.51 16.17 -3.52
CA ALA A 24 -8.26 16.23 -2.78
C ALA A 24 -8.52 16.47 -1.29
N ARG A 25 -7.71 15.85 -0.44
CA ARG A 25 -7.80 16.01 1.02
C ARG A 25 -6.46 16.47 1.56
N LEU A 26 -6.40 17.67 2.14
CA LEU A 26 -5.15 18.25 2.62
C LEU A 26 -5.38 19.05 3.91
N PRO A 27 -4.90 18.59 5.06
CA PRO A 27 -5.02 19.32 6.32
C PRO A 27 -3.93 20.38 6.53
N ILE A 28 -2.80 20.36 5.80
CA ILE A 28 -1.61 21.20 6.10
C ILE A 28 -1.40 22.31 5.06
N PHE A 29 -1.44 22.00 3.77
CA PHE A 29 -1.29 22.97 2.69
C PHE A 29 -2.54 22.94 1.83
N ASN A 30 -3.27 24.05 1.75
CA ASN A 30 -4.58 24.16 1.09
C ASN A 30 -4.47 24.13 -0.46
N PHE A 31 -3.58 23.30 -1.02
CA PHE A 31 -3.19 23.27 -2.43
C PHE A 31 -3.76 22.03 -3.14
N HIS A 32 -4.99 22.17 -3.64
CA HIS A 32 -5.76 21.08 -4.24
C HIS A 32 -5.31 20.84 -5.69
N VAL A 33 -4.76 19.65 -5.95
CA VAL A 33 -4.34 19.20 -7.27
C VAL A 33 -5.28 18.11 -7.75
N GLY A 34 -5.75 18.24 -8.98
CA GLY A 34 -6.62 17.27 -9.64
C GLY A 34 -5.99 16.80 -10.95
N ALA A 35 -6.15 15.52 -11.25
CA ALA A 35 -5.63 14.88 -12.44
C ALA A 35 -6.74 14.04 -13.10
N ILE A 36 -6.81 14.08 -14.43
CA ILE A 36 -7.72 13.27 -15.25
C ILE A 36 -6.91 12.61 -16.35
N GLY A 37 -7.12 11.31 -16.53
CA GLY A 37 -6.29 10.46 -17.38
C GLY A 37 -7.16 9.68 -18.34
N LEU A 38 -6.74 9.60 -19.60
CA LEU A 38 -7.39 8.79 -20.63
C LEU A 38 -6.55 7.56 -20.93
N SER A 39 -7.10 6.38 -20.70
CA SER A 39 -6.46 5.14 -21.12
C SER A 39 -6.73 4.83 -22.60
N SER A 40 -5.86 4.04 -23.23
CA SER A 40 -5.98 3.64 -24.64
C SER A 40 -7.26 2.88 -24.97
N ASP A 41 -7.93 2.30 -23.97
CA ASP A 41 -9.24 1.64 -24.10
C ASP A 41 -10.43 2.60 -24.01
N GLY A 42 -10.18 3.91 -23.89
CA GLY A 42 -11.19 4.96 -23.84
C GLY A 42 -11.75 5.26 -22.45
N ARG A 43 -11.31 4.54 -21.39
CA ARG A 43 -11.73 4.83 -20.01
C ARG A 43 -11.02 6.06 -19.46
N ILE A 44 -11.76 6.82 -18.63
CA ILE A 44 -11.25 8.00 -17.94
C ILE A 44 -11.05 7.68 -16.46
N PHE A 45 -9.88 8.00 -15.95
CA PHE A 45 -9.51 7.82 -14.55
C PHE A 45 -9.28 9.17 -13.88
N ILE A 46 -9.60 9.22 -12.59
CA ILE A 46 -9.49 10.42 -11.77
C ILE A 46 -8.33 10.24 -10.78
N GLY A 47 -7.64 11.33 -10.50
CA GLY A 47 -6.73 11.43 -9.38
C GLY A 47 -6.79 12.76 -8.67
N ALA A 48 -6.49 12.73 -7.38
CA ALA A 48 -6.50 13.87 -6.49
C ALA A 48 -5.39 13.68 -5.47
N ASN A 49 -4.80 14.77 -4.97
CA ASN A 49 -3.73 14.65 -3.99
C ASN A 49 -4.27 14.40 -2.57
N PHE A 50 -3.56 13.55 -1.85
CA PHE A 50 -3.87 13.15 -0.48
C PHE A 50 -2.64 13.36 0.42
N PRO A 51 -2.85 13.61 1.71
CA PRO A 51 -1.77 13.94 2.60
C PRO A 51 -1.07 12.67 3.06
N GLY A 52 0.25 12.71 3.14
CA GLY A 52 1.04 11.70 3.84
C GLY A 52 1.87 12.38 4.92
N ILE A 53 2.03 11.72 6.06
CA ILE A 53 3.05 12.07 7.06
C ILE A 53 4.00 10.87 7.12
N PRO A 54 5.31 11.05 6.82
CA PRO A 54 6.04 12.28 6.46
C PRO A 54 5.79 12.75 5.00
N LEU A 55 6.34 13.91 4.60
CA LEU A 55 6.08 14.53 3.28
C LEU A 55 6.35 13.59 2.09
N HIS A 56 7.29 12.65 2.22
CA HIS A 56 7.59 11.64 1.18
C HIS A 56 6.51 10.56 1.01
N HIS A 57 5.53 10.47 1.91
CA HIS A 57 4.33 9.63 1.78
C HIS A 57 3.14 10.37 1.18
N SER A 58 3.27 11.67 0.83
CA SER A 58 2.18 12.39 0.19
C SER A 58 1.91 11.81 -1.18
N VAL A 59 0.65 11.45 -1.43
CA VAL A 59 0.23 10.92 -2.74
C VAL A 59 -0.18 12.08 -3.61
N HIS A 60 0.56 12.29 -4.69
CA HIS A 60 0.23 13.30 -5.68
C HIS A 60 -0.98 12.87 -6.50
N ALA A 61 -1.75 13.83 -7.01
CA ALA A 61 -2.96 13.56 -7.79
C ALA A 61 -2.69 12.61 -8.94
N GLU A 62 -1.52 12.75 -9.53
CA GLU A 62 -1.16 12.01 -10.68
C GLU A 62 -0.55 10.63 -10.37
N GLN A 63 0.07 10.43 -9.20
CA GLN A 63 0.45 9.11 -8.70
C GLN A 63 -0.81 8.30 -8.39
N PHE A 64 -1.76 8.92 -7.68
CA PHE A 64 -3.07 8.33 -7.43
C PHE A 64 -3.74 7.92 -8.75
N LEU A 65 -3.70 8.78 -9.76
CA LEU A 65 -4.30 8.50 -11.06
C LEU A 65 -3.70 7.25 -11.74
N VAL A 66 -2.38 7.10 -11.73
CA VAL A 66 -1.71 5.93 -12.31
C VAL A 66 -2.08 4.66 -11.54
N ILE A 67 -2.07 4.71 -10.21
CA ILE A 67 -2.48 3.58 -9.36
C ILE A 67 -3.95 3.23 -9.60
N ASN A 68 -4.83 4.23 -9.62
CA ASN A 68 -6.26 4.07 -9.88
C ASN A 68 -6.50 3.43 -11.26
N THR A 69 -5.74 3.86 -12.27
CA THR A 69 -5.75 3.25 -13.60
C THR A 69 -5.34 1.78 -13.53
N ALA A 70 -4.24 1.47 -12.84
CA ALA A 70 -3.72 0.11 -12.70
C ALA A 70 -4.70 -0.83 -11.99
N VAL A 71 -5.22 -0.42 -10.83
CA VAL A 71 -6.15 -1.21 -10.00
C VAL A 71 -7.43 -1.55 -10.75
N HIS A 72 -7.90 -0.64 -11.61
CA HIS A 72 -9.09 -0.88 -12.44
C HIS A 72 -8.75 -1.51 -13.81
N GLY A 73 -7.53 -2.01 -13.99
CA GLY A 73 -7.10 -2.75 -15.17
C GLY A 73 -6.92 -1.90 -16.43
N GLY A 74 -6.74 -0.59 -16.29
CA GLY A 74 -6.28 0.29 -17.37
C GLY A 74 -4.81 0.00 -17.69
N ARG A 75 -4.47 -0.08 -18.98
CA ARG A 75 -3.20 -0.69 -19.42
C ARG A 75 -2.20 0.26 -20.07
N CYS A 76 -2.66 1.41 -20.51
CA CYS A 76 -1.81 2.39 -21.16
C CYS A 76 -2.47 3.75 -21.02
N LEU A 77 -1.77 4.68 -20.39
CA LEU A 77 -2.21 6.07 -20.27
C LEU A 77 -1.77 6.82 -21.52
N THR A 78 -2.69 7.51 -22.20
CA THR A 78 -2.40 8.23 -23.45
C THR A 78 -2.42 9.74 -23.27
N HIS A 79 -3.36 10.23 -22.45
CA HIS A 79 -3.52 11.66 -22.16
C HIS A 79 -3.68 11.87 -20.66
N LEU A 80 -3.16 13.01 -20.19
CA LEU A 80 -3.23 13.46 -18.81
C LEU A 80 -3.53 14.96 -18.80
N ALA A 81 -4.62 15.36 -18.15
CA ALA A 81 -4.93 16.74 -17.83
C ALA A 81 -4.79 16.95 -16.32
N VAL A 82 -3.98 17.93 -15.92
CA VAL A 82 -3.69 18.24 -14.51
C VAL A 82 -3.96 19.70 -14.21
N SER A 83 -4.39 19.98 -12.98
CA SER A 83 -4.65 21.35 -12.56
C SER A 83 -3.38 22.20 -12.60
N ASP A 84 -2.26 21.64 -12.14
CA ASP A 84 -1.01 22.34 -11.95
C ASP A 84 0.15 21.61 -12.60
N ALA A 85 1.24 22.36 -12.83
CA ALA A 85 2.39 21.81 -13.53
C ALA A 85 3.04 20.69 -12.70
N PRO A 86 3.30 19.52 -13.31
CA PRO A 86 3.96 18.44 -12.60
C PRO A 86 5.37 18.83 -12.16
N CYS A 87 5.70 18.54 -10.89
CA CYS A 87 7.05 18.70 -10.34
C CYS A 87 8.04 17.70 -10.98
N GLY A 88 9.35 17.94 -10.82
CA GLY A 88 10.38 17.07 -11.40
C GLY A 88 10.27 15.61 -10.97
N HIS A 89 9.95 15.36 -9.69
CA HIS A 89 9.71 14.02 -9.15
C HIS A 89 8.58 13.29 -9.89
N TYR A 90 7.48 13.97 -10.20
CA TYR A 90 6.36 13.34 -10.88
C TYR A 90 6.62 13.10 -12.38
N ARG A 91 7.36 14.00 -13.05
CA ARG A 91 7.80 13.74 -14.43
C ARG A 91 8.63 12.47 -14.50
N GLN A 92 9.49 12.26 -13.51
CA GLN A 92 10.27 11.04 -13.35
C GLN A 92 9.37 9.82 -13.07
N PHE A 93 8.37 9.95 -12.19
CA PHE A 93 7.41 8.87 -11.94
C PHE A 93 6.64 8.44 -13.20
N LEU A 94 6.19 9.40 -14.01
CA LEU A 94 5.57 9.09 -15.30
C LEU A 94 6.50 8.36 -16.26
N GLN A 95 7.81 8.63 -16.18
CA GLN A 95 8.82 8.00 -17.02
C GLN A 95 8.94 6.49 -16.80
N GLU A 96 8.46 5.99 -15.66
CA GLU A 96 8.35 4.55 -15.38
C GLU A 96 7.29 3.86 -16.24
N LEU A 97 6.34 4.60 -16.84
CA LEU A 97 5.29 4.03 -17.68
C LEU A 97 5.83 3.61 -19.05
N ARG A 98 5.22 2.57 -19.62
CA ARG A 98 5.49 2.20 -21.01
C ARG A 98 5.09 3.33 -21.96
N ASN A 99 5.96 3.66 -22.90
CA ASN A 99 5.81 4.76 -23.86
C ASN A 99 5.56 6.12 -23.18
N ALA A 100 6.10 6.32 -21.97
CA ALA A 100 5.91 7.54 -21.19
C ALA A 100 6.14 8.84 -21.99
N GLN A 101 7.15 8.84 -22.86
CA GLN A 101 7.53 9.98 -23.69
C GLN A 101 6.43 10.46 -24.64
N GLU A 102 5.52 9.57 -25.05
CA GLU A 102 4.40 9.86 -25.95
C GLU A 102 3.16 10.40 -25.21
N ILE A 103 3.11 10.26 -23.87
CA ILE A 103 1.95 10.66 -23.07
C ILE A 103 1.71 12.15 -23.24
N GLN A 104 0.49 12.48 -23.65
CA GLN A 104 0.05 13.84 -23.90
C GLN A 104 -0.37 14.52 -22.60
N ILE A 105 0.34 15.56 -22.18
CA ILE A 105 0.10 16.28 -20.92
C ILE A 105 -0.43 17.68 -21.19
N LEU A 106 -1.53 18.03 -20.52
CA LEU A 106 -2.13 19.35 -20.47
C LEU A 106 -2.15 19.87 -19.02
N ILE A 107 -1.75 21.13 -18.84
CA ILE A 107 -1.83 21.83 -17.54
C ILE A 107 -2.93 22.89 -17.65
N THR A 108 -4.00 22.76 -16.87
CA THR A 108 -5.18 23.61 -17.03
C THR A 108 -5.05 24.98 -16.38
N SER A 109 -4.18 25.16 -15.36
CA SER A 109 -3.99 26.47 -14.70
C SER A 109 -3.24 27.49 -15.54
N SER A 110 -2.46 27.04 -16.53
CA SER A 110 -1.41 27.87 -17.13
C SER A 110 -1.70 28.37 -18.55
N GLN A 111 -2.83 28.00 -19.19
CA GLN A 111 -3.05 28.34 -20.61
C GLN A 111 -4.47 28.82 -20.93
N LYS A 112 -4.56 29.90 -21.72
CA LYS A 112 -5.81 30.40 -22.33
C LYS A 112 -6.34 29.46 -23.42
N ASP A 113 -5.45 28.71 -24.08
CA ASP A 113 -5.78 27.69 -25.07
C ASP A 113 -5.19 26.34 -24.63
N PRO A 114 -6.01 25.31 -24.35
CA PRO A 114 -5.53 24.04 -23.84
C PRO A 114 -4.85 23.21 -24.93
N ILE A 115 -3.52 23.19 -24.94
CA ILE A 115 -2.74 22.37 -25.88
C ILE A 115 -2.04 21.24 -25.13
N PHE A 116 -2.34 20.01 -25.52
CA PHE A 116 -1.61 18.83 -25.08
C PHE A 116 -0.20 18.82 -25.66
N LYS A 117 0.79 18.51 -24.81
CA LYS A 117 2.19 18.37 -25.22
C LYS A 117 2.75 17.05 -24.70
N PRO A 118 3.58 16.35 -25.49
CA PRO A 118 4.17 15.08 -25.05
C PRO A 118 5.05 15.29 -23.81
N LEU A 119 5.16 14.26 -22.94
CA LEU A 119 6.04 14.29 -21.76
C LEU A 119 7.49 14.60 -22.15
N SER A 120 7.96 14.12 -23.30
CA SER A 120 9.29 14.42 -23.84
C SER A 120 9.61 15.92 -23.93
N SER A 121 8.60 16.75 -24.19
CA SER A 121 8.77 18.22 -24.22
C SER A 121 8.96 18.84 -22.84
N LYS A 122 8.60 18.12 -21.77
CA LYS A 122 8.66 18.57 -20.37
C LYS A 122 9.79 17.89 -19.59
N LEU A 123 10.32 16.79 -20.08
CA LEU A 123 11.44 16.03 -19.52
C LEU A 123 12.38 15.59 -20.66
N PRO A 124 13.26 16.51 -21.13
CA PRO A 124 14.27 16.17 -22.14
C PRO A 124 15.34 15.25 -21.52
N ASP A 125 15.90 14.36 -22.34
CA ASP A 125 16.93 13.39 -21.96
C ASP A 125 16.59 12.65 -20.65
N PRO A 126 15.42 11.98 -20.60
CA PRO A 126 14.95 11.33 -19.39
C PRO A 126 15.83 10.12 -19.05
N PHE A 127 16.04 9.89 -17.76
CA PHE A 127 16.48 8.60 -17.26
C PHE A 127 15.26 7.75 -16.93
N GLY A 128 15.27 6.45 -17.19
CA GLY A 128 14.17 5.56 -16.81
C GLY A 128 14.41 4.09 -17.12
N PRO A 129 13.36 3.27 -17.13
CA PRO A 129 13.46 1.83 -17.37
C PRO A 129 14.24 1.43 -18.61
N ILE A 130 14.16 2.23 -19.68
CA ILE A 130 14.84 1.95 -20.95
C ILE A 130 16.38 1.96 -20.82
N ASP A 131 16.92 2.64 -19.81
CA ASP A 131 18.37 2.75 -19.58
C ASP A 131 18.93 1.59 -18.75
N LEU A 132 18.05 0.87 -18.04
CA LEU A 132 18.44 -0.14 -17.05
C LEU A 132 17.88 -1.54 -17.33
N LEU A 133 16.75 -1.64 -18.03
CA LEU A 133 15.94 -2.85 -18.14
C LEU A 133 15.74 -3.25 -19.60
N ASP A 134 15.67 -4.56 -19.85
CA ASP A 134 15.37 -5.09 -21.17
C ASP A 134 13.92 -4.78 -21.61
N GLU A 135 13.65 -4.68 -22.91
CA GLU A 135 12.31 -4.32 -23.46
C GLU A 135 11.15 -5.26 -23.01
N GLY A 136 11.51 -6.49 -22.63
CA GLY A 136 10.60 -7.51 -22.12
C GLY A 136 10.09 -7.24 -20.70
N THR A 137 10.81 -6.43 -19.93
CA THR A 137 10.55 -6.20 -18.50
C THR A 137 9.16 -5.61 -18.28
N PRO A 138 8.36 -6.14 -17.33
CA PRO A 138 7.09 -5.55 -16.95
C PRO A 138 7.32 -4.14 -16.38
N LEU A 139 6.52 -3.19 -16.85
CA LEU A 139 6.49 -1.82 -16.35
C LEU A 139 5.06 -1.53 -15.84
N PRO A 140 4.86 -0.53 -14.97
CA PRO A 140 3.53 -0.15 -14.52
C PRO A 140 2.54 -0.01 -15.68
N LEU A 141 1.30 -0.44 -15.42
CA LEU A 141 0.19 -0.58 -16.39
C LEU A 141 0.33 -1.71 -17.44
N LYS A 142 1.47 -2.38 -17.57
CA LYS A 142 1.60 -3.54 -18.47
C LYS A 142 1.25 -4.86 -17.76
N PHE A 143 0.00 -5.31 -17.89
CA PHE A 143 -0.38 -6.66 -17.47
C PHE A 143 -0.04 -7.69 -18.58
N ARG A 144 0.85 -8.65 -18.29
CA ARG A 144 0.83 -9.94 -19.01
C ARG A 144 -0.22 -10.82 -18.35
N THR A 145 -0.96 -11.58 -19.14
CA THR A 145 -1.95 -12.57 -18.67
C THR A 145 -1.24 -13.71 -17.93
N MET A 146 -0.93 -13.47 -16.67
CA MET A 146 -0.66 -14.41 -15.58
C MET A 146 -0.80 -13.54 -14.31
N GLY A 147 -1.53 -14.05 -13.30
CA GLY A 147 -2.12 -13.23 -12.24
C GLY A 147 -1.15 -12.27 -11.51
N TRP A 148 -1.70 -11.20 -10.94
CA TRP A 148 -1.15 -10.45 -9.80
C TRP A 148 0.27 -9.82 -9.90
N GLY A 149 0.90 -9.71 -11.08
CA GLY A 149 2.33 -9.34 -11.23
C GLY A 149 2.79 -7.87 -11.01
N PHE A 150 2.00 -6.96 -10.44
CA PHE A 150 2.57 -5.67 -9.97
C PHE A 150 3.07 -5.74 -8.53
N TRP A 151 2.60 -6.74 -7.78
CA TRP A 151 2.92 -6.94 -6.36
C TRP A 151 4.11 -7.88 -6.13
N GLU A 152 4.55 -8.62 -7.16
CA GLU A 152 5.69 -9.56 -7.09
C GLU A 152 7.05 -8.88 -6.81
N SER A 153 7.12 -7.54 -6.84
CA SER A 153 8.34 -6.78 -6.48
C SER A 153 8.24 -6.09 -5.12
N CYS A 154 7.08 -6.13 -4.45
CA CYS A 154 6.91 -5.59 -3.12
C CYS A 154 7.04 -6.74 -2.12
N PRO A 155 7.80 -6.56 -1.02
CA PRO A 155 7.93 -7.59 -0.01
C PRO A 155 6.55 -7.96 0.55
N SER A 156 6.23 -9.25 0.49
CA SER A 156 4.91 -9.77 0.82
C SER A 156 4.93 -10.61 2.10
N ILE A 157 4.01 -10.29 3.00
CA ILE A 157 3.76 -11.07 4.21
C ILE A 157 2.72 -12.13 3.93
N LYS A 158 3.05 -13.40 4.14
CA LYS A 158 2.11 -14.52 3.97
C LYS A 158 1.20 -14.68 5.18
N ASN A 159 1.71 -14.51 6.39
CA ASN A 159 0.93 -14.50 7.63
C ASN A 159 1.66 -13.80 8.78
N ILE A 160 0.88 -13.37 9.77
CA ILE A 160 1.34 -12.94 11.09
C ILE A 160 0.62 -13.79 12.13
N LEU A 161 1.37 -14.39 13.05
CA LEU A 161 0.82 -15.25 14.10
C LEU A 161 1.24 -14.72 15.47
N LEU A 162 0.27 -14.60 16.36
CA LEU A 162 0.46 -14.45 17.80
C LEU A 162 -0.10 -15.70 18.47
N LEU A 163 0.81 -16.54 18.97
CA LEU A 163 0.48 -17.79 19.65
C LEU A 163 0.83 -17.68 21.14
N ASP A 164 0.23 -18.52 21.96
CA ASP A 164 0.66 -18.69 23.35
C ASP A 164 1.81 -19.71 23.49
N SER A 165 2.30 -19.87 24.73
CA SER A 165 3.34 -20.83 25.08
C SER A 165 2.97 -22.31 24.87
N GLU A 166 1.72 -22.62 24.51
CA GLU A 166 1.24 -23.96 24.14
C GLU A 166 1.06 -24.11 22.62
N GLY A 167 1.31 -23.05 21.85
CA GLY A 167 1.12 -23.01 20.40
C GLY A 167 -0.33 -22.79 19.98
N LYS A 168 -1.21 -22.33 20.89
CA LYS A 168 -2.60 -22.01 20.59
C LYS A 168 -2.71 -20.56 20.13
N ARG A 169 -3.63 -20.31 19.20
CA ARG A 169 -3.91 -18.97 18.66
C ARG A 169 -4.36 -18.00 19.74
N VAL A 170 -3.72 -16.83 19.78
CA VAL A 170 -4.22 -15.61 20.42
C VAL A 170 -4.81 -14.72 19.32
N ALA A 171 -4.01 -14.38 18.31
CA ALA A 171 -4.46 -13.65 17.10
C ALA A 171 -3.67 -14.14 15.89
N VAL A 172 -4.33 -14.37 14.76
CA VAL A 172 -3.67 -14.81 13.52
C VAL A 172 -4.30 -14.12 12.31
N LYS A 173 -3.49 -13.76 11.32
CA LYS A 173 -3.97 -13.25 10.03
C LYS A 173 -3.13 -13.86 8.89
N TYR A 174 -3.82 -14.33 7.87
CA TYR A 174 -3.24 -14.96 6.69
C TYR A 174 -3.58 -14.12 5.47
N TYR A 175 -2.60 -13.89 4.61
CA TYR A 175 -2.71 -13.07 3.40
C TYR A 175 -2.41 -13.86 2.12
N SER A 176 -1.81 -15.04 2.26
CA SER A 176 -1.57 -15.98 1.16
C SER A 176 -2.61 -17.10 1.15
N ASP A 177 -2.90 -17.59 -0.06
CA ASP A 177 -3.76 -18.75 -0.32
C ASP A 177 -3.05 -20.10 -0.15
N ASP A 178 -1.77 -20.10 0.30
CA ASP A 178 -0.98 -21.32 0.56
C ASP A 178 -1.66 -22.28 1.57
N TRP A 179 -2.48 -21.74 2.47
CA TRP A 179 -3.25 -22.52 3.46
C TRP A 179 -4.75 -22.21 3.37
N PRO A 180 -5.47 -22.81 2.40
CA PRO A 180 -6.85 -22.42 2.09
C PRO A 180 -7.86 -22.87 3.14
N THR A 181 -7.56 -23.91 3.93
CA THR A 181 -8.48 -24.47 4.94
C THR A 181 -8.03 -24.11 6.36
N ASN A 182 -8.98 -24.07 7.31
CA ASN A 182 -8.60 -23.84 8.70
C ASN A 182 -7.70 -24.97 9.24
N SER A 183 -7.95 -26.21 8.84
CA SER A 183 -7.11 -27.36 9.23
C SER A 183 -5.67 -27.26 8.70
N SER A 184 -5.48 -26.75 7.46
CA SER A 184 -4.12 -26.51 6.94
C SER A 184 -3.40 -25.39 7.68
N LYS A 185 -4.12 -24.34 8.11
CA LYS A 185 -3.56 -23.25 8.91
C LYS A 185 -3.11 -23.76 10.29
N GLU A 186 -3.96 -24.52 10.97
CA GLU A 186 -3.63 -25.12 12.28
C GLU A 186 -2.45 -26.10 12.20
N ALA A 187 -2.37 -26.88 11.11
CA ALA A 187 -1.24 -27.79 10.88
C ALA A 187 0.08 -27.01 10.68
N TYR A 188 0.05 -25.89 9.96
CA TYR A 188 1.20 -25.01 9.77
C TYR A 188 1.64 -24.38 11.09
N GLU A 189 0.72 -23.78 11.84
CA GLU A 189 1.01 -23.16 13.14
C GLU A 189 1.66 -24.15 14.11
N LYS A 190 1.12 -25.36 14.21
CA LYS A 190 1.68 -26.42 15.04
C LYS A 190 3.10 -26.79 14.62
N SER A 191 3.36 -26.85 13.32
CA SER A 191 4.67 -27.22 12.78
C SER A 191 5.71 -26.12 13.00
N VAL A 192 5.34 -24.86 12.74
CA VAL A 192 6.18 -23.68 13.01
C VAL A 192 6.51 -23.58 14.50
N PHE A 193 5.50 -23.69 15.37
CA PHE A 193 5.69 -23.67 16.82
C PHE A 193 6.63 -24.78 17.30
N THR A 194 6.42 -26.01 16.83
CA THR A 194 7.28 -27.16 17.19
C THR A 194 8.72 -26.96 16.73
N LYS A 195 8.93 -26.33 15.57
CA LYS A 195 10.24 -26.05 15.00
C LYS A 195 11.00 -25.00 15.81
N THR A 196 10.31 -23.95 16.27
CA THR A 196 10.92 -22.78 16.93
C THR A 196 11.02 -22.91 18.45
N GLN A 197 10.28 -23.82 19.08
CA GLN A 197 10.28 -24.02 20.55
C GLN A 197 11.67 -24.32 21.14
N LYS A 198 12.58 -24.94 20.36
CA LYS A 198 13.92 -25.33 20.83
C LYS A 198 14.94 -24.20 20.74
N THR A 199 14.60 -23.08 20.12
CA THR A 199 15.51 -21.96 19.83
C THR A 199 15.20 -20.80 20.78
N ASN A 200 16.24 -20.09 21.25
CA ASN A 200 16.08 -19.06 22.28
C ASN A 200 15.66 -17.69 21.71
N GLY A 201 14.45 -17.58 21.14
CA GLY A 201 13.91 -16.32 20.59
C GLY A 201 13.51 -15.25 21.62
N ARG A 202 14.07 -15.27 22.83
CA ARG A 202 13.65 -14.40 23.96
C ARG A 202 14.35 -13.05 24.00
N THR A 203 15.55 -12.95 23.45
CA THR A 203 16.34 -11.71 23.48
C THR A 203 16.08 -10.88 22.22
N GLU A 204 16.29 -11.48 21.06
CA GLU A 204 16.17 -10.84 19.74
C GLU A 204 15.26 -11.65 18.82
N ALA A 205 14.89 -11.06 17.69
CA ALA A 205 14.17 -11.77 16.64
C ALA A 205 15.09 -12.81 16.00
N GLU A 206 14.60 -14.04 15.88
CA GLU A 206 15.30 -15.16 15.26
C GLU A 206 14.69 -15.47 13.90
N ILE A 207 15.52 -15.94 12.96
CA ILE A 207 15.12 -16.24 11.58
C ILE A 207 15.32 -17.73 11.33
N THR A 208 14.33 -18.39 10.73
CA THR A 208 14.45 -19.79 10.32
C THR A 208 13.74 -20.04 9.00
N MET A 209 14.27 -20.99 8.23
CA MET A 209 13.63 -21.47 7.01
C MET A 209 12.71 -22.66 7.33
N PHE A 210 11.48 -22.61 6.84
CA PHE A 210 10.49 -23.67 7.03
C PHE A 210 9.56 -23.80 5.80
N GLU A 211 9.54 -24.98 5.17
CA GLU A 211 8.67 -25.30 4.02
C GLU A 211 8.69 -24.22 2.90
N ASN A 212 9.89 -23.80 2.47
CA ASN A 212 10.09 -22.74 1.46
C ASN A 212 9.50 -21.38 1.88
N ASN A 213 9.47 -21.12 3.19
CA ASN A 213 9.13 -19.83 3.74
C ASN A 213 10.23 -19.37 4.70
N VAL A 214 10.47 -18.07 4.72
CA VAL A 214 11.24 -17.42 5.79
C VAL A 214 10.28 -17.15 6.94
N VAL A 215 10.61 -17.63 8.13
CA VAL A 215 9.86 -17.37 9.36
C VAL A 215 10.73 -16.59 10.33
N VAL A 216 10.29 -15.39 10.69
CA VAL A 216 10.92 -14.57 11.72
C VAL A 216 10.06 -14.60 12.97
N TYR A 217 10.67 -14.80 14.13
CA TYR A 217 9.92 -14.97 15.38
C TYR A 217 10.62 -14.39 16.61
N LYS A 218 9.82 -14.02 17.61
CA LYS A 218 10.27 -13.46 18.89
C LYS A 218 9.33 -13.91 20.00
N PHE A 219 9.87 -14.25 21.16
CA PHE A 219 9.12 -14.74 22.32
C PHE A 219 9.24 -13.75 23.48
N VAL A 220 8.12 -13.49 24.15
CA VAL A 220 8.04 -12.68 25.38
C VAL A 220 7.05 -13.31 26.33
N GLN A 221 7.48 -13.53 27.58
CA GLN A 221 6.66 -14.20 28.59
C GLN A 221 6.03 -15.51 28.06
N ASP A 222 4.71 -15.55 27.93
CA ASP A 222 3.91 -16.67 27.41
C ASP A 222 3.29 -16.40 26.03
N LEU A 223 3.78 -15.37 25.31
CA LEU A 223 3.38 -14.99 23.95
C LEU A 223 4.53 -15.17 22.95
N HIS A 224 4.20 -15.76 21.81
CA HIS A 224 5.12 -16.04 20.72
C HIS A 224 4.65 -15.35 19.44
N PHE A 225 5.48 -14.45 18.92
CA PHE A 225 5.22 -13.65 17.74
C PHE A 225 5.91 -14.26 16.53
N PHE A 226 5.22 -14.32 15.40
CA PHE A 226 5.73 -14.86 14.13
C PHE A 226 5.29 -13.98 12.96
N VAL A 227 6.20 -13.83 11.99
CA VAL A 227 5.94 -13.27 10.65
C VAL A 227 6.51 -14.24 9.63
N THR A 228 5.69 -14.63 8.66
CA THR A 228 6.09 -15.53 7.56
C THR A 228 6.12 -14.77 6.23
N GLY A 229 7.22 -14.89 5.48
CA GLY A 229 7.34 -14.45 4.08
C GLY A 229 7.71 -15.61 3.13
N GLY A 230 7.80 -15.33 1.83
CA GLY A 230 8.31 -16.28 0.83
C GLY A 230 9.79 -16.61 1.00
N GLU A 231 10.30 -17.61 0.27
CA GLU A 231 11.73 -17.99 0.29
C GLU A 231 12.64 -16.96 -0.38
N ASP A 232 12.07 -16.09 -1.19
CA ASP A 232 12.69 -15.01 -1.95
C ASP A 232 12.59 -13.65 -1.25
N GLU A 233 11.93 -13.59 -0.08
CA GLU A 233 11.73 -12.37 0.68
C GLU A 233 12.98 -11.97 1.48
N ASN A 234 13.18 -10.66 1.64
CA ASN A 234 14.27 -10.12 2.44
C ASN A 234 13.96 -10.27 3.94
N GLU A 235 14.77 -11.04 4.66
CA GLU A 235 14.50 -11.41 6.05
C GLU A 235 14.56 -10.19 7.00
N LEU A 236 15.31 -9.14 6.64
CA LEU A 236 15.38 -7.90 7.41
C LEU A 236 14.06 -7.11 7.35
N ILE A 237 13.34 -7.18 6.23
CA ILE A 237 12.03 -6.54 6.09
C ILE A 237 11.02 -7.26 6.98
N LEU A 238 11.01 -8.60 6.93
CA LEU A 238 10.16 -9.42 7.81
C LEU A 238 10.47 -9.19 9.30
N ALA A 239 11.75 -9.06 9.65
CA ALA A 239 12.17 -8.72 11.02
C ALA A 239 11.70 -7.33 11.46
N THR A 240 11.69 -6.35 10.54
CA THR A 240 11.18 -5.00 10.80
C THR A 240 9.68 -5.03 11.07
N VAL A 241 8.91 -5.81 10.29
CA VAL A 241 7.47 -6.01 10.52
C VAL A 241 7.21 -6.67 11.87
N LEU A 242 7.95 -7.73 12.20
CA LEU A 242 7.83 -8.42 13.49
C LEU A 242 8.13 -7.49 14.66
N GLN A 243 9.20 -6.70 14.56
CA GLN A 243 9.61 -5.76 15.60
C GLN A 243 8.59 -4.63 15.76
N GLY A 244 8.09 -4.07 14.65
CA GLY A 244 7.02 -3.07 14.66
C GLY A 244 5.73 -3.60 15.32
N PHE A 245 5.33 -4.83 14.99
CA PHE A 245 4.19 -5.50 15.63
C PHE A 245 4.40 -5.69 17.14
N PHE A 246 5.57 -6.20 17.52
CA PHE A 246 5.93 -6.43 18.92
C PHE A 246 5.90 -5.14 19.75
N ASP A 247 6.54 -4.09 19.27
CA ASP A 247 6.62 -2.82 19.97
C ASP A 247 5.25 -2.12 19.99
N ALA A 248 4.45 -2.20 18.93
CA ALA A 248 3.09 -1.64 18.89
C ALA A 248 2.17 -2.32 19.91
N VAL A 249 2.21 -3.66 19.99
CA VAL A 249 1.50 -4.41 21.05
C VAL A 249 2.02 -4.03 22.43
N GLY A 250 3.34 -3.85 22.59
CA GLY A 250 3.93 -3.34 23.83
C GLY A 250 3.36 -1.99 24.26
N LEU A 251 3.20 -1.05 23.33
CA LEU A 251 2.60 0.26 23.60
C LEU A 251 1.11 0.15 23.95
N LEU A 252 0.34 -0.63 23.19
CA LEU A 252 -1.10 -0.82 23.40
C LEU A 252 -1.41 -1.52 24.73
N LEU A 253 -0.58 -2.49 25.13
CA LEU A 253 -0.68 -3.22 26.41
C LEU A 253 0.10 -2.56 27.55
N ARG A 254 0.57 -1.32 27.37
CA ARG A 254 1.27 -0.51 28.40
C ARG A 254 2.48 -1.22 29.02
N GLY A 255 3.20 -2.00 28.21
CA GLY A 255 4.41 -2.74 28.58
C GLY A 255 4.16 -4.16 29.12
N ASN A 256 2.90 -4.54 29.41
CA ASN A 256 2.56 -5.86 29.93
C ASN A 256 2.20 -6.82 28.78
N VAL A 257 3.22 -7.36 28.12
CA VAL A 257 3.03 -8.28 26.99
C VAL A 257 2.95 -9.72 27.49
N ASP A 258 1.79 -10.08 28.04
CA ASP A 258 1.44 -11.43 28.47
C ASP A 258 0.06 -11.85 27.92
N LYS A 259 -0.21 -13.15 27.91
CA LYS A 259 -1.44 -13.72 27.33
C LYS A 259 -2.71 -13.16 27.94
N LYS A 260 -2.73 -12.90 29.25
CA LYS A 260 -3.94 -12.42 29.92
C LYS A 260 -4.28 -11.02 29.41
N GLU A 261 -3.30 -10.10 29.44
CA GLU A 261 -3.48 -8.73 28.97
C GLU A 261 -3.79 -8.69 27.46
N ALA A 262 -3.15 -9.54 26.66
CA ALA A 262 -3.42 -9.64 25.23
C ALA A 262 -4.84 -10.12 24.91
N LEU A 263 -5.40 -11.04 25.70
CA LEU A 263 -6.78 -11.50 25.53
C LEU A 263 -7.81 -10.46 25.99
N GLU A 264 -7.48 -9.66 27.01
CA GLU A 264 -8.33 -8.56 27.48
C GLU A 264 -8.41 -7.41 26.46
N ASN A 265 -7.37 -7.23 25.64
CA ASN A 265 -7.27 -6.17 24.62
C ASN A 265 -7.12 -6.75 23.20
N LEU A 266 -7.79 -7.87 22.91
CA LEU A 266 -7.64 -8.59 21.65
C LEU A 266 -8.08 -7.77 20.43
N ASP A 267 -9.10 -6.93 20.60
CA ASP A 267 -9.58 -5.97 19.60
C ASP A 267 -8.48 -5.01 19.14
N LEU A 268 -7.69 -4.47 20.08
CA LEU A 268 -6.55 -3.61 19.77
C LEU A 268 -5.47 -4.35 18.97
N ILE A 269 -5.22 -5.62 19.31
CA ILE A 269 -4.23 -6.44 18.61
C ILE A 269 -4.69 -6.74 17.18
N LEU A 270 -5.98 -7.03 16.97
CA LEU A 270 -6.52 -7.27 15.64
C LEU A 270 -6.44 -6.00 14.75
N LEU A 271 -6.80 -4.84 15.30
CA LEU A 271 -6.62 -3.55 14.60
C LEU A 271 -5.15 -3.26 14.31
N CYS A 272 -4.25 -3.60 15.24
CA CYS A 272 -2.82 -3.49 15.03
C CYS A 272 -2.36 -4.33 13.82
N LEU A 273 -2.85 -5.56 13.66
CA LEU A 273 -2.54 -6.37 12.48
C LEU A 273 -3.05 -5.75 11.17
N ASP A 274 -4.22 -5.09 11.20
CA ASP A 274 -4.79 -4.39 10.04
C ASP A 274 -3.97 -3.16 9.64
N GLU A 275 -3.43 -2.41 10.62
CA GLU A 275 -2.58 -1.24 10.36
C GLU A 275 -1.19 -1.59 9.86
N ILE A 276 -0.69 -2.79 10.16
CA ILE A 276 0.65 -3.25 9.75
C ILE A 276 0.60 -3.84 8.34
N VAL A 277 -0.37 -4.71 8.06
CA VAL A 277 -0.45 -5.44 6.78
C VAL A 277 -1.88 -5.53 6.27
N ASP A 278 -2.06 -5.16 5.00
CA ASP A 278 -3.30 -5.38 4.25
C ASP A 278 -3.02 -6.13 2.94
N GLY A 279 -3.75 -7.23 2.71
CA GLY A 279 -3.57 -8.07 1.53
C GLY A 279 -2.14 -8.61 1.33
N GLY A 280 -1.35 -8.71 2.40
CA GLY A 280 0.06 -9.13 2.34
C GLY A 280 1.04 -7.99 2.07
N ILE A 281 0.55 -6.77 1.86
CA ILE A 281 1.36 -5.56 1.64
C ILE A 281 1.62 -4.90 2.99
N ILE A 282 2.89 -4.59 3.25
CA ILE A 282 3.30 -3.86 4.47
C ILE A 282 2.88 -2.39 4.33
N LEU A 283 2.04 -1.91 5.25
CA LEU A 283 1.54 -0.53 5.27
C LEU A 283 2.35 0.37 6.20
N GLU A 284 2.70 -0.13 7.39
CA GLU A 284 3.42 0.62 8.42
C GLU A 284 4.25 -0.34 9.30
N THR A 285 5.39 0.14 9.76
CA THR A 285 6.28 -0.60 10.67
C THR A 285 6.67 0.19 11.92
N ASP A 286 6.44 1.51 11.97
CA ASP A 286 6.70 2.31 13.17
C ASP A 286 5.61 2.08 14.23
N ALA A 287 6.02 1.55 15.37
CA ALA A 287 5.13 1.18 16.46
C ALA A 287 4.31 2.36 17.02
N ASN A 288 4.86 3.57 17.06
CA ASN A 288 4.15 4.74 17.58
C ASN A 288 3.05 5.18 16.61
N VAL A 289 3.33 5.10 15.30
CA VAL A 289 2.33 5.40 14.26
C VAL A 289 1.20 4.37 14.32
N ILE A 290 1.54 3.07 14.38
CA ILE A 290 0.55 1.98 14.47
C ILE A 290 -0.31 2.15 15.71
N ALA A 291 0.31 2.25 16.90
CA ALA A 291 -0.42 2.38 18.15
C ALA A 291 -1.27 3.67 18.20
N GLY A 292 -0.78 4.77 17.64
CA GLY A 292 -1.51 6.04 17.54
C GLY A 292 -2.77 5.94 16.68
N LYS A 293 -2.69 5.25 15.53
CA LYS A 293 -3.86 5.01 14.66
C LYS A 293 -4.88 4.08 15.34
N VAL A 294 -4.41 2.96 15.91
CA VAL A 294 -5.26 2.00 16.63
C VAL A 294 -5.96 2.66 17.82
N ALA A 295 -5.27 3.50 18.60
CA ALA A 295 -5.86 4.22 19.71
C ALA A 295 -6.93 5.24 19.26
N SER A 296 -6.74 5.85 18.08
CA SER A 296 -7.71 6.78 17.50
C SER A 296 -9.00 6.08 17.05
N HIS A 297 -8.91 4.84 16.56
CA HIS A 297 -10.07 4.01 16.24
C HIS A 297 -10.97 3.73 17.45
N ASN A 298 -10.41 3.68 18.66
CA ASN A 298 -11.17 3.50 19.89
C ASN A 298 -11.92 4.76 20.36
N LEU A 299 -11.46 5.95 19.96
CA LEU A 299 -12.13 7.22 20.31
C LEU A 299 -13.39 7.44 19.47
N ASP A 300 -13.41 7.00 18.21
CA ASP A 300 -14.58 7.09 17.33
C ASP A 300 -15.70 6.11 17.70
N ALA A 301 -15.40 5.00 18.39
CA ALA A 301 -16.40 4.07 18.91
C ALA A 301 -17.20 4.64 20.11
N GLY A 302 -16.71 5.73 20.72
CA GLY A 302 -17.36 6.43 21.84
C GLY A 302 -18.20 7.64 21.44
N ALA A 303 -18.23 8.02 20.16
CA ALA A 303 -19.04 9.13 19.70
C ALA A 303 -20.53 8.72 19.65
N PRO A 304 -21.44 9.45 20.32
CA PRO A 304 -22.86 9.11 20.28
C PRO A 304 -23.37 9.18 18.83
N LEU A 305 -24.10 8.14 18.42
CA LEU A 305 -24.79 7.97 17.13
C LEU A 305 -25.69 9.16 16.69
N SER A 306 -25.85 10.17 17.53
CA SER A 306 -26.65 11.37 17.26
C SER A 306 -25.99 12.40 16.34
N GLU A 307 -24.69 12.31 16.05
CA GLU A 307 -23.99 13.36 15.26
C GLU A 307 -23.73 13.02 13.79
N GLN A 308 -24.14 11.85 13.30
CA GLN A 308 -23.91 11.46 11.88
C GLN A 308 -25.09 11.73 10.92
N VAL A 309 -26.09 12.51 11.32
CA VAL A 309 -27.13 12.97 10.38
C VAL A 309 -27.38 14.46 10.54
N THR A 310 -26.55 15.28 9.89
CA THR A 310 -26.96 16.59 9.38
C THR A 310 -26.11 16.99 8.18
#